data_AF-A0A382U9Z8-F1
#
_entry.id   AF-A0A382U9Z8-F1
#
_cell.length_a   1.000
_cell.length_b   1.000
_cell.length_c   1.000
_cell.angle_alpha   90.00
_cell.angle_beta   90.00
_cell.angle_gamma   90.00
#
_symmetry.space_group_name_H-M   'P 1'
#
loop_
_entity.id
_entity.type
_entity.pdbx_description
1 polymer ?
#
loop_
_entity_poly.entity_id
_entity_poly.type
_entity_poly.pdbx_seq_one_letter_code
_entity_poly.pdbx_strand_id
1 'polypeptide(L)'
;MKKILTSSLVILLAMSASLLAQTGTEPSFGDGSSGNPYQISTLEHLLWITEYDDEWDKHYIQTANIDAFSTSSLNDSSGFSPIGNNSTQFTGSYDGDGYTINGLTIARSTSRIGLFGYIDGAIIQDLGVTNVNITGWHYVGALVGIVDNINGEIDGSTISNCYSTGSVLGNGKYVGGLAGLVRDTSTVSNCYSTGTVEGHNIYVGGLAGQVQENSTVSNCYSTGSVSGTS
;
A
#
# COMPACT_ATOMS: atom_id res chain seq x y z
N MET A 1 42.19 58.81 -13.06
CA MET A 1 41.26 57.83 -13.66
C MET A 1 41.93 56.47 -13.76
N LYS A 2 41.58 55.52 -12.89
CA LYS A 2 41.40 54.08 -13.20
C LYS A 2 40.93 53.36 -11.93
N LYS A 3 39.70 52.86 -11.99
CA LYS A 3 39.01 52.01 -11.01
C LYS A 3 39.53 50.57 -11.15
N ILE A 4 39.73 49.85 -10.04
CA ILE A 4 39.62 48.37 -9.96
C ILE A 4 39.17 48.07 -8.52
N LEU A 5 37.87 47.95 -8.24
CA LEU A 5 37.00 46.75 -8.28
C LEU A 5 37.36 45.69 -7.22
N THR A 6 36.54 45.74 -6.16
CA THR A 6 36.27 44.72 -5.14
C THR A 6 35.90 43.37 -5.76
N SER A 7 36.46 42.28 -5.24
CA SER A 7 35.89 40.94 -5.41
C SER A 7 36.01 40.20 -4.08
N SER A 8 34.97 40.32 -3.26
CA SER A 8 34.75 39.43 -2.12
C SER A 8 34.09 38.18 -2.66
N LEU A 9 34.87 37.11 -2.76
CA LEU A 9 34.42 35.79 -3.17
C LEU A 9 33.56 35.20 -2.05
N VAL A 10 32.23 35.27 -2.19
CA VAL A 10 31.30 34.51 -1.34
C VAL A 10 31.31 33.07 -1.85
N ILE A 11 32.01 32.20 -1.12
CA ILE A 11 31.94 30.75 -1.34
C ILE A 11 30.61 30.30 -0.75
N LEU A 12 29.60 30.14 -1.62
CA LEU A 12 28.37 29.46 -1.27
C LEU A 12 28.70 27.96 -1.14
N LEU A 13 28.94 27.48 0.08
CA LEU A 13 28.90 26.05 0.35
C LEU A 13 27.47 25.59 0.13
N ALA A 14 27.19 25.07 -1.07
CA ALA A 14 26.09 24.14 -1.24
C ALA A 14 26.44 22.92 -0.37
N MET A 15 25.90 22.87 0.85
CA MET A 15 25.70 21.60 1.52
C MET A 15 24.79 20.82 0.58
N SER A 16 25.39 19.94 -0.24
CA SER A 16 24.64 18.82 -0.77
C SER A 16 24.12 18.10 0.46
N ALA A 17 22.84 18.30 0.77
CA ALA A 17 22.12 17.36 1.61
C ALA A 17 22.31 16.03 0.90
N SER A 18 23.20 15.19 1.42
CA SER A 18 23.17 13.77 1.13
C SER A 18 21.73 13.38 1.47
N LEU A 19 20.95 13.08 0.43
CA LEU A 19 19.63 12.50 0.59
C LEU A 19 19.88 11.19 1.33
N LEU A 20 19.72 11.21 2.66
CA LEU A 20 19.72 9.98 3.43
C LEU A 20 18.55 9.20 2.82
N ALA A 21 18.85 8.03 2.26
CA ALA A 21 17.80 7.09 1.90
C ALA A 21 16.97 6.90 3.18
N GLN A 22 15.68 7.20 3.13
CA GLN A 22 14.79 6.98 4.25
C GLN A 22 14.66 5.45 4.38
N THR A 23 15.46 4.87 5.26
CA THR A 23 15.48 3.42 5.52
C THR A 23 14.45 3.06 6.58
N GLY A 24 13.97 1.83 6.56
CA GLY A 24 13.11 1.28 7.60
C GLY A 24 13.75 1.38 9.00
N THR A 25 12.91 1.48 10.03
CA THR A 25 13.30 1.32 11.43
C THR A 25 12.35 0.34 12.10
N GLU A 26 12.91 -0.67 12.77
CA GLU A 26 12.14 -1.66 13.53
C GLU A 26 11.31 -0.99 14.64
N PRO A 27 10.02 -1.37 14.80
CA PRO A 27 9.19 -0.91 15.91
C PRO A 27 9.81 -1.27 17.26
N SER A 28 9.96 -0.29 18.15
CA SER A 28 10.49 -0.54 19.51
C SER A 28 9.49 -1.20 20.47
N PHE A 29 8.24 -1.39 20.04
CA PHE A 29 7.16 -1.97 20.86
C PHE A 29 6.44 -3.09 20.08
N GLY A 30 6.08 -4.15 20.80
CA GLY A 30 5.61 -5.40 20.23
C GLY A 30 6.75 -6.35 19.90
N ASP A 31 6.43 -7.62 19.72
CA ASP A 31 7.35 -8.67 19.26
C ASP A 31 6.83 -9.38 18.00
N GLY A 32 5.76 -8.83 17.39
CA GLY A 32 5.14 -9.37 16.18
C GLY A 32 4.29 -10.62 16.42
N SER A 33 4.16 -11.11 17.66
CA SER A 33 3.22 -12.18 17.99
C SER A 33 1.77 -11.66 18.07
N SER A 34 0.79 -12.56 17.92
CA SER A 34 -0.63 -12.18 17.98
C SER A 34 -1.06 -11.61 19.34
N GLY A 35 -0.37 -11.99 20.42
CA GLY A 35 -0.60 -11.45 21.76
C GLY A 35 0.12 -10.13 22.05
N ASN A 36 1.09 -9.76 21.21
CA ASN A 36 1.92 -8.57 21.37
C ASN A 36 2.39 -8.03 20.00
N PRO A 37 1.45 -7.56 19.16
CA PRO A 37 1.76 -7.14 17.79
C PRO A 37 2.72 -5.94 17.78
N TYR A 38 3.52 -5.85 16.72
CA TYR A 38 4.38 -4.68 16.48
C TYR A 38 3.55 -3.41 16.33
N GLN A 39 3.98 -2.32 17.00
CA GLN A 39 3.26 -1.05 16.99
C GLN A 39 3.77 -0.11 15.90
N ILE A 40 2.93 0.19 14.92
CA ILE A 40 3.29 1.01 13.77
C ILE A 40 2.79 2.44 13.98
N SER A 41 3.70 3.39 14.11
CA SER A 41 3.36 4.81 14.37
C SER A 41 4.06 5.79 13.42
N THR A 42 4.96 5.31 12.56
CA THR A 42 5.77 6.13 11.67
C THR A 42 5.88 5.50 10.30
N LEU A 43 6.27 6.31 9.30
CA LEU A 43 6.57 5.80 7.97
C LEU A 43 7.78 4.86 8.01
N GLU A 44 8.77 5.13 8.85
CA GLU A 44 9.96 4.28 9.01
C GLU A 44 9.61 2.87 9.50
N HIS A 45 8.63 2.73 10.41
CA HIS A 45 8.13 1.42 10.81
C HIS A 45 7.47 0.69 9.64
N LEU A 46 6.67 1.40 8.83
CA LEU A 46 6.04 0.82 7.66
C LEU A 46 7.07 0.42 6.58
N LEU A 47 8.11 1.23 6.40
CA LEU A 47 9.23 0.95 5.49
C LEU A 47 10.05 -0.25 5.96
N TRP A 48 10.20 -0.44 7.27
CA TRP A 48 10.86 -1.62 7.82
C TRP A 48 10.13 -2.90 7.44
N ILE A 49 8.79 -2.94 7.54
CA ILE A 49 8.01 -4.13 7.13
C ILE A 49 8.30 -4.49 5.67
N THR A 50 8.37 -3.52 4.74
CA THR A 50 8.65 -3.86 3.34
C THR A 50 10.09 -4.30 3.06
N GLU A 51 11.05 -3.99 3.93
CA GLU A 51 12.46 -4.36 3.73
C GLU A 51 12.76 -5.83 4.10
N TYR A 52 11.96 -6.42 4.99
CA TYR A 52 12.20 -7.72 5.62
C TYR A 52 11.01 -8.67 5.41
N ASP A 53 11.16 -9.66 4.54
CA ASP A 53 10.07 -10.59 4.20
C ASP A 53 9.85 -11.69 5.25
N ASP A 54 10.80 -11.90 6.16
CA ASP A 54 10.67 -12.69 7.38
C ASP A 54 9.75 -12.06 8.44
N GLU A 55 9.32 -10.81 8.21
CA GLU A 55 8.35 -10.10 9.03
C GLU A 55 6.92 -10.18 8.47
N TRP A 56 6.70 -10.80 7.31
CA TRP A 56 5.39 -10.81 6.62
C TRP A 56 4.41 -11.86 7.17
N ASP A 57 4.84 -12.69 8.12
CA ASP A 57 4.00 -13.60 8.89
C ASP A 57 3.63 -13.04 10.28
N LYS A 58 4.04 -11.80 10.60
CA LYS A 58 3.87 -11.17 11.91
C LYS A 58 2.57 -10.36 12.03
N HIS A 59 2.27 -9.98 13.26
CA HIS A 59 1.09 -9.20 13.62
C HIS A 59 1.43 -7.76 13.94
N TYR A 60 0.59 -6.84 13.44
CA TYR A 60 0.80 -5.40 13.50
C TYR A 60 -0.45 -4.68 14.00
N ILE A 61 -0.24 -3.63 14.80
CA ILE A 61 -1.27 -2.68 15.18
C ILE A 61 -0.76 -1.25 14.97
N GLN A 62 -1.55 -0.42 14.30
CA GLN A 62 -1.21 0.97 14.08
C GLN A 62 -1.58 1.81 15.32
N THR A 63 -0.70 2.72 15.73
CA THR A 63 -0.89 3.55 16.94
C THR A 63 -0.83 5.05 16.66
N ALA A 64 -0.72 5.44 15.39
CA ALA A 64 -0.79 6.82 14.93
C ALA A 64 -1.12 6.88 13.43
N ASN A 65 -1.64 8.02 12.96
CA ASN A 65 -1.70 8.29 11.52
C ASN A 65 -0.30 8.40 10.92
N ILE A 66 -0.10 7.86 9.72
CA ILE A 66 1.18 7.84 9.01
C ILE A 66 1.11 8.77 7.80
N ASP A 67 2.03 9.72 7.72
CA ASP A 67 2.28 10.53 6.52
C ASP A 67 3.26 9.80 5.60
N ALA A 68 2.79 9.38 4.42
CA ALA A 68 3.51 8.64 3.42
C ALA A 68 3.80 9.45 2.16
N PHE A 69 3.63 10.77 2.14
CA PHE A 69 3.88 11.58 0.93
C PHE A 69 5.33 11.50 0.44
N SER A 70 6.30 11.32 1.34
CA SER A 70 7.72 11.19 0.94
C SER A 70 7.99 9.93 0.11
N THR A 71 7.08 8.94 0.14
CA THR A 71 7.22 7.70 -0.63
C THR A 71 7.35 7.97 -2.12
N SER A 72 6.81 9.06 -2.65
CA SER A 72 6.92 9.43 -4.08
C SER A 72 8.35 9.62 -4.58
N SER A 73 9.31 9.84 -3.67
CA SER A 73 10.73 10.01 -3.99
C SER A 73 11.57 8.74 -3.80
N LEU A 74 10.98 7.67 -3.24
CA LEU A 74 11.69 6.42 -2.96
C LEU A 74 11.88 5.57 -4.22
N ASN A 75 12.87 4.68 -4.18
CA ASN A 75 13.11 3.64 -5.18
C ASN A 75 13.18 4.18 -6.62
N ASP A 76 14.02 5.19 -6.85
CA ASP A 76 14.14 5.88 -8.15
C ASP A 76 12.79 6.40 -8.67
N SER A 77 12.00 7.00 -7.76
CA SER A 77 10.62 7.48 -8.00
C SER A 77 9.59 6.38 -8.30
N SER A 78 9.94 5.11 -8.08
CA SER A 78 8.98 4.00 -8.18
C SER A 78 8.04 3.91 -6.97
N GLY A 79 8.29 4.68 -5.92
CA GLY A 79 7.41 4.72 -4.76
C GLY A 79 7.69 3.64 -3.72
N PHE A 80 6.71 3.41 -2.86
CA PHE A 80 6.69 2.33 -1.87
C PHE A 80 6.79 0.94 -2.54
N SER A 81 7.45 0.00 -1.87
CA SER A 81 7.52 -1.40 -2.27
C SER A 81 6.38 -2.16 -1.59
N PRO A 82 5.49 -2.85 -2.32
CA PRO A 82 4.37 -3.56 -1.70
C PRO A 82 4.81 -4.65 -0.70
N ILE A 83 4.05 -4.79 0.39
CA ILE A 83 4.23 -5.87 1.39
C ILE A 83 3.57 -7.15 0.86
N GLY A 84 4.30 -8.27 0.83
CA GLY A 84 3.80 -9.50 0.23
C GLY A 84 4.00 -9.54 -1.29
N ASN A 85 4.55 -10.63 -1.79
CA ASN A 85 4.87 -10.84 -3.20
C ASN A 85 4.58 -12.30 -3.64
N ASN A 86 5.09 -12.71 -4.80
CA ASN A 86 4.84 -14.06 -5.34
C ASN A 86 5.55 -15.18 -4.57
N SER A 87 6.74 -14.88 -4.05
CA SER A 87 7.60 -15.83 -3.36
C SER A 87 7.23 -15.93 -1.89
N THR A 88 6.94 -14.78 -1.27
CA THR A 88 6.58 -14.66 0.14
C THR A 88 5.32 -13.82 0.23
N GLN A 89 4.17 -14.43 0.53
CA GLN A 89 2.92 -13.71 0.76
C GLN A 89 2.93 -13.09 2.16
N PHE A 90 2.11 -12.05 2.37
CA PHE A 90 1.78 -11.62 3.71
C PHE A 90 0.71 -12.54 4.29
N THR A 91 1.02 -13.21 5.39
CA THR A 91 0.15 -14.19 6.06
C THR A 91 -0.21 -13.78 7.49
N GLY A 92 0.37 -12.69 7.97
CA GLY A 92 0.12 -12.15 9.30
C GLY A 92 -1.17 -11.33 9.41
N SER A 93 -1.20 -10.36 10.33
CA SER A 93 -2.33 -9.43 10.47
C SER A 93 -1.90 -7.98 10.58
N TYR A 94 -2.70 -7.08 10.03
CA TYR A 94 -2.52 -5.63 10.17
C TYR A 94 -3.82 -4.99 10.63
N ASP A 95 -3.84 -4.54 11.88
CA ASP A 95 -4.94 -3.77 12.47
C ASP A 95 -4.59 -2.27 12.42
N GLY A 96 -5.38 -1.50 11.68
CA GLY A 96 -5.21 -0.06 11.58
C GLY A 96 -5.70 0.71 12.80
N ASP A 97 -6.46 0.10 13.72
CA ASP A 97 -7.09 0.75 14.90
C ASP A 97 -7.84 2.06 14.54
N GLY A 98 -8.37 2.14 13.32
CA GLY A 98 -9.05 3.33 12.77
C GLY A 98 -8.12 4.45 12.29
N TYR A 99 -6.80 4.25 12.32
CA TYR A 99 -5.82 5.21 11.79
C TYR A 99 -5.68 5.13 10.27
N THR A 100 -4.96 6.11 9.72
CA THR A 100 -4.75 6.25 8.29
C THR A 100 -3.28 6.19 7.90
N ILE A 101 -3.04 5.71 6.68
CA ILE A 101 -1.80 5.92 5.92
C ILE A 101 -2.15 6.88 4.78
N ASN A 102 -1.57 8.07 4.80
CA ASN A 102 -1.97 9.18 3.94
C ASN A 102 -0.87 9.55 2.93
N GLY A 103 -1.22 9.70 1.65
CA GLY A 103 -0.29 10.16 0.61
C GLY A 103 0.61 9.07 0.02
N LEU A 104 0.26 7.79 0.18
CA LEU A 104 1.06 6.66 -0.30
C LEU A 104 1.21 6.69 -1.83
N THR A 105 2.44 6.68 -2.33
CA THR A 105 2.74 6.59 -3.76
C THR A 105 3.38 5.24 -4.10
N ILE A 106 2.83 4.55 -5.09
CA ILE A 106 3.44 3.36 -5.71
C ILE A 106 3.35 3.53 -7.22
N ALA A 107 4.46 3.62 -7.93
CA ALA A 107 4.50 3.85 -9.37
C ALA A 107 5.36 2.78 -10.05
N ARG A 108 4.84 1.55 -10.13
CA ARG A 108 5.62 0.38 -10.56
C ARG A 108 4.95 -0.32 -11.74
N SER A 109 5.65 -0.47 -12.86
CA SER A 109 5.18 -1.22 -14.05
C SER A 109 5.23 -2.74 -13.86
N THR A 110 4.76 -3.24 -12.71
CA THR A 110 4.70 -4.66 -12.36
C THR A 110 3.33 -5.01 -11.78
N SER A 111 3.14 -6.27 -11.42
CA SER A 111 1.88 -6.81 -10.91
C SER A 111 1.87 -6.90 -9.38
N ARG A 112 0.68 -7.06 -8.78
CA ARG A 112 0.45 -7.17 -7.32
C ARG A 112 0.81 -5.87 -6.63
N ILE A 113 0.03 -4.85 -6.93
CA ILE A 113 0.26 -3.49 -6.48
C ILE A 113 -0.84 -3.09 -5.51
N GLY A 114 -0.40 -2.56 -4.37
CA GLY A 114 -1.18 -2.04 -3.25
C GLY A 114 -0.23 -1.82 -2.08
N LEU A 115 -0.74 -1.30 -0.95
CA LEU A 115 0.03 -1.33 0.30
C LEU A 115 0.53 -2.75 0.58
N PHE A 116 -0.38 -3.72 0.44
CA PHE A 116 -0.06 -5.14 0.36
C PHE A 116 -0.14 -5.58 -1.10
N GLY A 117 0.94 -6.17 -1.62
CA GLY A 117 0.95 -6.73 -2.97
C GLY A 117 0.12 -8.00 -3.05
N TYR A 118 0.34 -8.91 -2.10
CA TYR A 118 -0.26 -10.23 -2.08
C TYR A 118 -0.41 -10.72 -0.63
N ILE A 119 -1.66 -10.89 -0.20
CA ILE A 119 -2.01 -11.51 1.08
C ILE A 119 -2.56 -12.92 0.89
N ASP A 120 -2.27 -13.81 1.84
CA ASP A 120 -2.72 -15.21 1.85
C ASP A 120 -3.03 -15.67 3.28
N GLY A 121 -4.27 -16.06 3.56
CA GLY A 121 -4.72 -16.35 4.94
C GLY A 121 -4.60 -15.18 5.94
N ALA A 122 -4.43 -13.95 5.47
CA ALA A 122 -4.13 -12.79 6.31
C ALA A 122 -5.38 -12.02 6.76
N ILE A 123 -5.23 -11.21 7.81
CA ILE A 123 -6.29 -10.32 8.31
C ILE A 123 -5.83 -8.86 8.21
N ILE A 124 -6.53 -8.04 7.42
CA ILE A 124 -6.32 -6.60 7.32
C ILE A 124 -7.59 -5.89 7.76
N GLN A 125 -7.53 -5.07 8.80
CA GLN A 125 -8.73 -4.43 9.35
C GLN A 125 -8.54 -2.98 9.79
N ASP A 126 -9.64 -2.24 9.86
CA ASP A 126 -9.75 -0.92 10.49
C ASP A 126 -8.73 0.12 9.97
N LEU A 127 -8.40 0.05 8.68
CA LEU A 127 -7.35 0.87 8.06
C LEU A 127 -7.86 1.75 6.92
N GLY A 128 -7.53 3.04 6.97
CA GLY A 128 -7.72 3.97 5.86
C GLY A 128 -6.44 4.24 5.06
N VAL A 129 -6.39 3.88 3.78
CA VAL A 129 -5.28 4.28 2.89
C VAL A 129 -5.72 5.43 2.01
N THR A 130 -5.32 6.64 2.36
CA THR A 130 -5.92 7.88 1.84
C THR A 130 -4.98 8.67 0.95
N ASN A 131 -5.54 9.43 0.02
CA ASN A 131 -4.83 10.26 -0.95
C ASN A 131 -3.71 9.50 -1.68
N VAL A 132 -3.98 8.25 -2.05
CA VAL A 132 -3.00 7.41 -2.72
C VAL A 132 -2.74 7.88 -4.16
N ASN A 133 -1.54 7.62 -4.65
CA ASN A 133 -1.19 7.72 -6.06
C ASN A 133 -0.54 6.40 -6.50
N ILE A 134 -1.37 5.49 -6.99
CA ILE A 134 -0.98 4.12 -7.28
C ILE A 134 -1.07 3.87 -8.78
N THR A 135 0.03 3.44 -9.37
CA THR A 135 0.15 2.98 -10.76
C THR A 135 0.78 1.60 -10.78
N GLY A 136 0.09 0.66 -11.42
CA GLY A 136 0.49 -0.74 -11.56
C GLY A 136 0.22 -1.33 -12.94
N TRP A 137 0.52 -2.62 -13.09
CA TRP A 137 0.21 -3.41 -14.27
C TRP A 137 -0.98 -4.36 -14.03
N HIS A 138 -0.77 -5.57 -13.48
CA HIS A 138 -1.86 -6.50 -13.11
C HIS A 138 -2.14 -6.50 -11.61
N TYR A 139 -3.38 -6.80 -11.21
CA TYR A 139 -3.77 -6.95 -9.80
C TYR A 139 -3.43 -5.69 -9.01
N VAL A 140 -4.12 -4.60 -9.33
CA VAL A 140 -3.87 -3.29 -8.74
C VAL A 140 -5.04 -2.92 -7.85
N GLY A 141 -4.76 -2.72 -6.57
CA GLY A 141 -5.67 -2.16 -5.57
C GLY A 141 -4.96 -1.09 -4.75
N ALA A 142 -5.70 -0.17 -4.13
CA ALA A 142 -5.05 0.78 -3.23
C ALA A 142 -4.51 0.10 -1.97
N LEU A 143 -5.31 -0.80 -1.38
CA LEU A 143 -4.93 -1.54 -0.18
C LEU A 143 -4.25 -2.85 -0.54
N VAL A 144 -4.87 -3.67 -1.40
CA VAL A 144 -4.33 -5.01 -1.72
C VAL A 144 -4.32 -5.31 -3.22
N GLY A 145 -3.22 -5.85 -3.74
CA GLY A 145 -3.16 -6.36 -5.11
C GLY A 145 -3.97 -7.66 -5.29
N ILE A 146 -3.60 -8.72 -4.56
CA ILE A 146 -4.29 -10.02 -4.54
C ILE A 146 -4.65 -10.42 -3.11
N VAL A 147 -5.90 -10.85 -2.94
CA VAL A 147 -6.46 -11.44 -1.71
C VAL A 147 -6.76 -12.91 -1.98
N ASP A 148 -6.17 -13.78 -1.18
CA ASP A 148 -6.08 -15.21 -1.49
C ASP A 148 -6.11 -16.11 -0.26
N ASN A 149 -6.21 -17.42 -0.47
CA ASN A 149 -6.14 -18.43 0.58
C ASN A 149 -5.63 -19.77 0.05
N ILE A 150 -4.51 -19.76 -0.66
CA ILE A 150 -3.89 -20.96 -1.23
C ILE A 150 -3.49 -21.94 -0.13
N ASN A 151 -3.03 -21.44 1.01
CA ASN A 151 -2.63 -22.29 2.14
C ASN A 151 -3.83 -22.91 2.89
N GLY A 152 -5.06 -22.49 2.56
CA GLY A 152 -6.28 -23.15 3.02
C GLY A 152 -6.62 -22.89 4.49
N GLU A 153 -6.33 -21.68 4.99
CA GLU A 153 -6.80 -21.24 6.30
C GLU A 153 -8.33 -21.32 6.36
N ILE A 154 -8.87 -21.72 7.51
CA ILE A 154 -10.29 -22.07 7.65
C ILE A 154 -11.20 -20.88 7.27
N ASP A 155 -10.79 -19.67 7.61
CA ASP A 155 -11.58 -18.44 7.41
C ASP A 155 -11.17 -17.63 6.17
N GLY A 156 -10.12 -18.07 5.45
CA GLY A 156 -9.55 -17.34 4.31
C GLY A 156 -8.92 -15.99 4.66
N SER A 157 -8.43 -15.27 3.64
CA SER A 157 -8.00 -13.88 3.85
C SER A 157 -9.21 -12.98 4.11
N THR A 158 -9.08 -12.07 5.06
CA THR A 158 -10.13 -11.12 5.43
C THR A 158 -9.65 -9.68 5.31
N ILE A 159 -10.45 -8.85 4.63
CA ILE A 159 -10.34 -7.39 4.66
C ILE A 159 -11.63 -6.83 5.25
N SER A 160 -11.56 -6.10 6.36
CA SER A 160 -12.73 -5.56 7.04
C SER A 160 -12.58 -4.11 7.48
N ASN A 161 -13.64 -3.31 7.38
CA ASN A 161 -13.67 -1.91 7.84
C ASN A 161 -12.56 -1.02 7.24
N CYS A 162 -12.05 -1.39 6.07
CA CYS A 162 -10.98 -0.66 5.40
C CYS A 162 -11.51 0.26 4.31
N TYR A 163 -10.76 1.31 3.99
CA TYR A 163 -11.14 2.18 2.89
C TYR A 163 -9.97 2.82 2.16
N SER A 164 -10.25 3.27 0.94
CA SER A 164 -9.28 3.97 0.11
C SER A 164 -9.81 5.24 -0.54
N THR A 165 -8.91 6.23 -0.69
CA THR A 165 -9.14 7.45 -1.46
C THR A 165 -7.89 7.80 -2.27
N GLY A 166 -8.02 8.60 -3.34
CA GLY A 166 -6.91 8.96 -4.23
C GLY A 166 -7.08 8.37 -5.63
N SER A 167 -5.98 8.10 -6.32
CA SER A 167 -5.94 7.62 -7.70
C SER A 167 -5.32 6.23 -7.80
N VAL A 168 -5.99 5.31 -8.49
CA VAL A 168 -5.51 3.97 -8.80
C VAL A 168 -5.55 3.77 -10.32
N LEU A 169 -4.39 3.54 -10.92
CA LEU A 169 -4.20 3.29 -12.34
C LEU A 169 -3.61 1.89 -12.55
N GLY A 170 -4.27 1.07 -13.37
CA GLY A 170 -3.76 -0.24 -13.79
C GLY A 170 -3.73 -0.39 -15.30
N ASN A 171 -2.57 -0.74 -15.84
CA ASN A 171 -2.39 -0.90 -17.29
C ASN A 171 -2.76 -2.29 -17.81
N GLY A 172 -2.96 -3.25 -16.90
CA GLY A 172 -3.30 -4.63 -17.18
C GLY A 172 -4.62 -5.05 -16.53
N LYS A 173 -4.83 -6.36 -16.41
CA LYS A 173 -6.04 -6.96 -15.83
C LYS A 173 -6.18 -6.73 -14.32
N TYR A 174 -7.43 -6.66 -13.87
CA TYR A 174 -7.85 -6.65 -12.46
C TYR A 174 -7.40 -5.40 -11.73
N VAL A 175 -8.20 -4.34 -11.87
CA VAL A 175 -7.97 -3.04 -11.25
C VAL A 175 -9.17 -2.72 -10.36
N GLY A 176 -8.93 -2.57 -9.06
CA GLY A 176 -9.94 -2.17 -8.09
C GLY A 176 -9.52 -0.95 -7.30
N GLY A 177 -10.46 -0.15 -6.82
CA GLY A 177 -10.13 0.99 -5.96
C GLY A 177 -9.57 0.60 -4.60
N LEU A 178 -9.93 -0.59 -4.08
CA LEU A 178 -9.42 -1.14 -2.82
C LEU A 178 -8.59 -2.40 -3.05
N ALA A 179 -9.12 -3.36 -3.81
CA ALA A 179 -8.50 -4.67 -4.05
C ALA A 179 -8.44 -5.02 -5.55
N GLY A 180 -7.31 -5.54 -6.04
CA GLY A 180 -7.20 -5.96 -7.44
C GLY A 180 -8.04 -7.21 -7.74
N LEU A 181 -7.67 -8.33 -7.11
CA LEU A 181 -8.34 -9.63 -7.24
C LEU A 181 -8.63 -10.21 -5.85
N VAL A 182 -9.83 -10.74 -5.67
CA VAL A 182 -10.25 -11.48 -4.47
C VAL A 182 -10.66 -12.89 -4.86
N ARG A 183 -10.03 -13.91 -4.28
CA ARG A 183 -10.27 -15.32 -4.61
C ARG A 183 -10.07 -16.25 -3.41
N ASP A 184 -10.30 -17.54 -3.63
CA ASP A 184 -10.08 -18.64 -2.70
C ASP A 184 -10.75 -18.41 -1.35
N THR A 185 -12.09 -18.38 -1.32
CA THR A 185 -12.90 -18.25 -0.07
C THR A 185 -12.64 -16.99 0.77
N SER A 186 -11.97 -15.98 0.20
CA SER A 186 -11.64 -14.75 0.91
C SER A 186 -12.84 -13.82 1.10
N THR A 187 -12.77 -12.95 2.10
CA THR A 187 -13.87 -12.04 2.48
C THR A 187 -13.42 -10.59 2.46
N VAL A 188 -14.21 -9.73 1.81
CA VAL A 188 -14.11 -8.26 1.92
C VAL A 188 -15.41 -7.71 2.48
N SER A 189 -15.38 -7.07 3.63
CA SER A 189 -16.61 -6.65 4.33
C SER A 189 -16.52 -5.23 4.91
N ASN A 190 -17.63 -4.49 4.86
CA ASN A 190 -17.74 -3.13 5.42
C ASN A 190 -16.66 -2.16 4.88
N CYS A 191 -16.20 -2.37 3.65
CA CYS A 191 -15.13 -1.60 3.05
C CYS A 191 -15.67 -0.61 2.01
N TYR A 192 -14.91 0.45 1.73
CA TYR A 192 -15.29 1.37 0.66
C TYR A 192 -14.12 2.01 -0.08
N SER A 193 -14.40 2.49 -1.28
CA SER A 193 -13.45 3.26 -2.09
C SER A 193 -14.14 4.51 -2.60
N THR A 194 -13.51 5.67 -2.40
CA THR A 194 -13.96 6.93 -3.01
C THR A 194 -12.95 7.48 -4.02
N GLY A 195 -11.90 6.70 -4.32
CA GLY A 195 -10.84 7.08 -5.25
C GLY A 195 -11.21 6.92 -6.72
N THR A 196 -10.52 7.65 -7.59
CA THR A 196 -10.61 7.47 -9.03
C THR A 196 -9.89 6.18 -9.42
N VAL A 197 -10.56 5.33 -10.21
CA VAL A 197 -10.01 4.09 -10.74
C VAL A 197 -9.96 4.17 -12.27
N GLU A 198 -8.77 4.00 -12.83
CA GLU A 198 -8.55 3.93 -14.27
C GLU A 198 -7.88 2.60 -14.62
N GLY A 199 -8.49 1.84 -15.52
CA GLY A 199 -7.93 0.60 -16.04
C GLY A 199 -7.83 0.61 -17.56
N HIS A 200 -6.71 0.15 -18.10
CA HIS A 200 -6.48 0.07 -19.56
C HIS A 200 -6.65 -1.36 -20.11
N ASN A 201 -7.35 -2.21 -19.37
CA ASN A 201 -7.62 -3.60 -19.76
C ASN A 201 -8.94 -4.11 -19.15
N ILE A 202 -9.15 -5.42 -19.18
CA ILE A 202 -10.35 -6.06 -18.65
C ILE A 202 -10.36 -6.13 -17.11
N TYR A 203 -11.59 -6.10 -16.57
CA TYR A 203 -11.92 -6.18 -15.14
C TYR A 203 -11.45 -4.96 -14.34
N VAL A 204 -12.25 -3.90 -14.42
CA VAL A 204 -12.07 -2.65 -13.67
C VAL A 204 -13.30 -2.45 -12.78
N GLY A 205 -13.10 -2.31 -11.48
CA GLY A 205 -14.18 -2.10 -10.52
C GLY A 205 -13.86 -1.01 -9.51
N GLY A 206 -14.89 -0.31 -9.01
CA GLY A 206 -14.70 0.79 -8.07
C GLY A 206 -14.14 0.35 -6.71
N LEU A 207 -14.46 -0.86 -6.28
CA LEU A 207 -13.95 -1.47 -5.04
C LEU A 207 -12.97 -2.61 -5.33
N ALA A 208 -13.43 -3.65 -6.03
CA ALA A 208 -12.64 -4.80 -6.40
C ALA A 208 -12.61 -4.97 -7.93
N GLY A 209 -11.45 -5.31 -8.51
CA GLY A 209 -11.34 -5.54 -9.95
C GLY A 209 -12.05 -6.82 -10.39
N GLN A 210 -11.85 -7.92 -9.65
CA GLN A 210 -12.61 -9.15 -9.80
C GLN A 210 -12.73 -9.90 -8.48
N VAL A 211 -13.86 -10.58 -8.29
CA VAL A 211 -14.11 -11.52 -7.21
C VAL A 211 -14.37 -12.90 -7.83
N GLN A 212 -13.70 -13.94 -7.36
CA GLN A 212 -13.76 -15.28 -7.92
C GLN A 212 -14.14 -16.34 -6.87
N GLU A 213 -14.57 -17.50 -7.37
CA GLU A 213 -14.89 -18.71 -6.60
C GLU A 213 -15.95 -18.45 -5.51
N ASN A 214 -15.69 -18.90 -4.28
CA ASN A 214 -16.59 -18.76 -3.13
C ASN A 214 -16.28 -17.51 -2.29
N SER A 215 -15.53 -16.56 -2.84
CA SER A 215 -15.16 -15.33 -2.13
C SER A 215 -16.35 -14.38 -2.01
N THR A 216 -16.38 -13.60 -0.94
CA THR A 216 -17.53 -12.73 -0.63
C THR A 216 -17.14 -11.26 -0.54
N VAL A 217 -18.03 -10.40 -1.03
CA VAL A 217 -17.98 -8.95 -0.84
C VAL A 217 -19.31 -8.49 -0.26
N SER A 218 -19.31 -7.94 0.95
CA SER A 218 -20.54 -7.62 1.68
C SER A 218 -20.48 -6.26 2.39
N ASN A 219 -21.60 -5.53 2.39
CA ASN A 219 -21.70 -4.19 3.00
C ASN A 219 -20.65 -3.18 2.49
N CYS A 220 -20.21 -3.34 1.24
CA CYS A 220 -19.21 -2.47 0.65
C CYS A 220 -19.82 -1.51 -0.38
N TYR A 221 -19.19 -0.37 -0.59
CA TYR A 221 -19.62 0.60 -1.60
C TYR A 221 -18.44 1.29 -2.28
N SER A 222 -18.69 1.88 -3.44
CA SER A 222 -17.73 2.73 -4.14
C SER A 222 -18.43 3.98 -4.67
N THR A 223 -17.82 5.15 -4.49
CA THR A 223 -18.37 6.43 -4.98
C THR A 223 -17.43 7.17 -5.93
N GLY A 224 -16.20 6.71 -6.10
CA GLY A 224 -15.24 7.32 -7.01
C GLY A 224 -15.54 7.01 -8.49
N SER A 225 -14.98 7.82 -9.40
CA SER A 225 -15.14 7.59 -10.84
C SER A 225 -14.36 6.36 -11.29
N VAL A 226 -14.97 5.52 -12.12
CA VAL A 226 -14.35 4.32 -12.69
C VAL A 226 -14.34 4.44 -14.21
N SER A 227 -13.16 4.32 -14.82
CA SER A 227 -12.97 4.35 -16.28
C SER A 227 -12.20 3.12 -16.74
N GLY A 228 -12.69 2.48 -17.80
CA GLY A 228 -12.02 1.40 -18.50
C GLY A 228 -11.77 1.81 -19.95
N THR A 229 -10.53 1.77 -20.41
CA THR A 229 -10.18 2.01 -21.82
C THR A 229 -9.66 0.73 -22.46
N SER A 230 -10.05 0.51 -23.72
CA SER A 230 -9.71 -0.66 -24.55
C SER A 230 -8.68 -0.31 -25.61
#